data_AF-A0AAJ2U644-F1
#
_entry.id   AF-A0AAJ2U644-F1
#
_cell.length_a   1.000
_cell.length_b   1.000
_cell.length_c   1.000
_cell.angle_alpha   90.00
_cell.angle_beta   90.00
_cell.angle_gamma   90.00
#
_symmetry.space_group_name_H-M   'P 1'
#
loop_
_entity.id
_entity.type
_entity.pdbx_description
1 polymer ?
#
loop_
_entity_poly.entity_id
_entity_poly.type
_entity_poly.pdbx_seq_one_letter_code
_entity_poly.pdbx_strand_id
1 'polypeptide(L)' 'GAKQPSENSVGLNWYTIVYPDAAARDETVKKLRQLGATVQEEADYYLTRDPSGNRIRLVV' A
#
# COMPACT_ATOMS: atom_id res chain seq x y z
N GLY A 1 29.98 3.73 -15.14
CA GLY A 1 28.74 3.19 -14.56
C GLY A 1 27.68 4.25 -14.62
N ALA A 2 26.52 3.97 -15.22
CA ALA A 2 25.44 4.95 -15.35
C ALA A 2 24.74 5.17 -14.00
N LYS A 3 24.41 6.42 -13.69
CA LYS A 3 23.68 6.84 -12.46
C LYS A 3 22.29 6.21 -12.44
N GLN A 4 21.86 5.80 -11.25
CA GLN A 4 20.52 5.29 -10.94
C GLN A 4 19.45 6.21 -11.57
N PRO A 5 18.53 5.67 -12.38
CA PRO A 5 17.48 6.47 -12.98
C PRO A 5 16.61 7.08 -11.88
N SER A 6 16.27 8.37 -12.04
CA SER A 6 15.43 9.15 -11.14
C SER A 6 14.10 8.44 -10.86
N GLU A 7 13.55 8.61 -9.66
CA GLU A 7 12.28 8.05 -9.13
C GLU A 7 10.99 8.40 -9.93
N ASN A 8 11.10 8.75 -11.21
CA ASN A 8 9.99 8.98 -12.13
C ASN A 8 9.98 7.90 -13.23
N SER A 9 10.11 6.62 -12.85
CA SER A 9 9.67 5.55 -13.74
C SER A 9 8.18 5.75 -14.00
N VAL A 10 7.79 5.58 -15.24
CA VAL A 10 6.41 5.53 -15.78
C VAL A 10 5.52 4.42 -15.15
N GLY A 11 5.89 3.93 -13.96
CA GLY A 11 5.21 2.92 -13.17
C GLY A 11 4.39 3.55 -12.05
N LEU A 12 3.25 2.92 -11.75
CA LEU A 12 2.28 3.37 -10.77
C LEU A 12 2.92 3.52 -9.37
N ASN A 13 3.28 4.75 -8.99
CA ASN A 13 3.96 5.05 -7.72
C ASN A 13 3.13 4.70 -6.48
N TRP A 14 1.81 4.74 -6.62
CA TRP A 14 0.85 4.36 -5.60
C TRP A 14 -0.56 4.19 -6.19
N TYR A 15 -1.41 3.42 -5.51
CA TYR A 15 -2.84 3.36 -5.80
C TYR A 15 -3.65 3.25 -4.52
N THR A 16 -4.94 3.57 -4.62
CA THR A 16 -5.87 3.56 -3.48
C THR A 16 -6.94 2.51 -3.70
N ILE A 17 -7.17 1.68 -2.69
CA ILE A 17 -8.27 0.73 -2.61
C ILE A 17 -9.29 1.31 -1.64
N VAL A 18 -10.50 1.55 -2.15
CA VAL A 18 -11.64 2.02 -1.37
C VAL A 18 -12.43 0.81 -0.93
N TYR A 19 -12.59 0.65 0.38
CA TYR A 19 -13.39 -0.40 0.98
C TYR A 19 -14.81 0.11 1.25
N PRO A 20 -15.82 -0.76 1.20
CA PRO A 20 -17.20 -0.37 1.50
C PRO A 20 -17.42 0.02 2.97
N ASP A 21 -16.56 -0.48 3.87
CA ASP A 21 -16.66 -0.28 5.31
C ASP A 21 -15.32 -0.56 6.01
N ALA A 22 -15.21 -0.10 7.26
CA ALA A 22 -14.02 -0.26 8.06
C ALA A 22 -13.72 -1.72 8.44
N ALA A 23 -14.73 -2.60 8.48
CA ALA A 23 -14.52 -4.01 8.81
C ALA A 23 -13.84 -4.75 7.66
N ALA A 24 -14.26 -4.51 6.41
CA ALA A 24 -13.63 -5.07 5.21
C ALA A 24 -12.16 -4.62 5.07
N ARG A 25 -11.90 -3.33 5.36
CA ARG A 25 -10.55 -2.78 5.41
C ARG A 25 -9.72 -3.44 6.51
N ASP A 26 -10.25 -3.56 7.73
CA ASP A 26 -9.56 -4.16 8.88
C ASP A 26 -9.24 -5.65 8.66
N GLU A 27 -10.17 -6.40 8.07
CA GLU A 27 -9.93 -7.80 7.70
C GLU A 27 -8.79 -7.91 6.68
N THR A 28 -8.74 -7.00 5.71
CA THR A 28 -7.65 -6.95 4.74
C THR A 28 -6.33 -6.60 5.40
N VAL A 29 -6.30 -5.62 6.31
CA VAL A 29 -5.10 -5.26 7.09
C VAL A 29 -4.60 -6.47 7.89
N LYS A 30 -5.49 -7.21 8.57
CA LYS A 30 -5.14 -8.43 9.30
C LYS A 30 -4.54 -9.49 8.38
N LYS A 31 -5.16 -9.75 7.23
CA LYS A 31 -4.64 -10.69 6.22
C LYS A 31 -3.26 -10.27 5.73
N LEU A 32 -3.07 -8.99 5.42
CA LEU A 32 -1.78 -8.44 5.00
C LEU A 32 -0.70 -8.65 6.05
N ARG A 33 -1.00 -8.40 7.33
CA ARG A 33 -0.08 -8.67 8.45
C ARG A 33 0.27 -10.15 8.57
N GLN A 34 -0.71 -11.04 8.41
CA GLN A 34 -0.48 -12.49 8.44
C GLN A 34 0.41 -12.98 7.29
N LEU A 35 0.31 -12.34 6.13
CA LEU A 35 1.18 -12.60 4.97
C LEU A 35 2.59 -11.99 5.13
N GLY A 36 2.86 -11.28 6.23
CA GLY A 36 4.13 -10.59 6.46
C GLY A 36 4.26 -9.25 5.75
N ALA A 37 3.16 -8.71 5.19
CA ALA A 37 3.17 -7.40 4.58
C ALA A 37 3.24 -6.28 5.64
N THR A 38 4.00 -5.24 5.31
CA THR A 38 4.14 -4.06 6.18
C THR A 38 2.97 -3.12 5.94
N VAL A 39 2.03 -3.11 6.87
CA VAL A 39 0.98 -2.11 6.93
C VAL A 39 1.40 -0.99 7.88
N GLN A 40 1.06 0.25 7.58
CA GLN A 40 1.19 1.40 8.46
C GLN A 40 -0.18 2.03 8.59
N GLU A 41 -0.60 2.30 9.81
CA GLU A 41 -1.85 2.99 10.09
C GLU A 41 -1.55 4.48 10.14
N GLU A 42 -2.18 5.24 9.25
CA GLU A 42 -2.17 6.71 9.25
C GLU A 42 -3.56 7.20 9.72
N ALA A 43 -3.67 8.48 10.07
CA ALA A 43 -4.88 9.03 10.71
C ALA A 43 -6.20 8.74 9.96
N ASP A 44 -6.17 8.71 8.61
CA ASP A 44 -7.35 8.53 7.76
C ASP A 44 -7.28 7.29 6.85
N TYR A 45 -6.13 6.60 6.78
CA TYR A 45 -5.92 5.53 5.81
C TYR A 45 -4.84 4.55 6.26
N TYR A 46 -4.76 3.39 5.62
CA TYR A 46 -3.68 2.44 5.87
C TYR A 46 -2.76 2.40 4.66
N LEU A 47 -1.47 2.53 4.89
CA LEU A 47 -0.45 2.43 3.86
C LEU A 47 0.18 1.04 3.90
N THR A 48 0.16 0.32 2.80
CA THR A 48 0.89 -0.95 2.65
C THR A 48 1.80 -0.91 1.42
N ARG A 49 2.76 -1.81 1.34
CA ARG A 49 3.64 -1.96 0.16
C ARG A 49 3.52 -3.37 -0.39
N ASP A 50 3.43 -3.46 -1.70
CA ASP A 50 3.53 -4.74 -2.40
C ASP A 50 5.00 -5.12 -2.64
N PRO A 51 5.30 -6.38 -3.00
CA PRO A 51 6.67 -6.86 -3.26
C PRO A 51 7.42 -6.10 -4.36
N SER A 52 6.71 -5.43 -5.27
CA SER A 52 7.28 -4.60 -6.34
C SER A 52 7.61 -3.19 -5.87
N GLY A 53 7.29 -2.86 -4.62
CA GLY A 53 7.60 -1.58 -3.98
C GLY A 53 6.55 -0.49 -4.18
N ASN A 54 5.40 -0.77 -4.82
CA ASN A 54 4.33 0.20 -4.97
C ASN A 54 3.62 0.40 -3.64
N ARG A 55 3.21 1.64 -3.39
CA ARG A 55 2.45 2.00 -2.19
C ARG A 55 0.96 1.82 -2.44
N ILE A 56 0.28 1.16 -1.52
CA ILE A 56 -1.16 0.92 -1.59
C ILE A 56 -1.79 1.64 -0.41
N ARG A 57 -2.77 2.50 -0.68
CA ARG A 57 -3.58 3.16 0.36
C ARG A 57 -4.90 2.41 0.49
N LEU A 58 -5.27 2.02 1.70
CA LEU A 58 -6.54 1.40 2.02
C LEU A 58 -7.38 2.46 2.74
N VAL A 59 -8.49 2.87 2.11
CA VAL A 59 -9.43 3.87 2.63
C VAL A 59 -10.83 3.27 2.73
N VAL A 60 -11.72 3.91 3.47
CA VAL A 60 -13.15 3.56 3.60
C VAL A 60 -13.97 4.72 3.08
#